data_AF-A0A4Q3DZT8-F1
#
_entry.id   AF-A0A4Q3DZT8-F1
#
_cell.length_a   1.000
_cell.length_b   1.000
_cell.length_c   1.000
_cell.angle_alpha   90.00
_cell.angle_beta   90.00
_cell.angle_gamma   90.00
#
_symmetry.space_group_name_H-M   'P 1'
#
loop_
_entity.id
_entity.type
_entity.pdbx_description
1 polymer ?
#
loop_
_entity_poly.entity_id
_entity_poly.type
_entity_poly.pdbx_seq_one_letter_code
_entity_poly.pdbx_strand_id
1 'polypeptide(L)'
;TQYVVAMAKRFREMGIPADLIWLDSTWRLFGEVGGKGATSFEWRETFKNPKAMFDSLYAMDYKMVGLHIRPRVDNAKKLNLLDQAKAKGFTYPENGKPGEFVNFFDQKAVDWWWQNGLMRVAAQGAKFVKTDEGSAFASLANESDKIGPTGKEAEKLHNVFPIAYTKAPFEKFQDFNKIRGLNQTREGYSGIQRYPYIFAGDWPSEWQYFAPVIKAGINIGLSGVGDWAHCMGGFEHLADSELYMRWVQFGMFSPVAMVFGMDHPGYKEPWNYGDAALKNFKKYDLLRYRMIPYLYSAQYQQYKTGLPMMRALVLQDQQDENTYDVGDQYMLGDNLMVCPVTTKGAVTRTVYLPKGNWFDYWTGKKYSGKQYVHVLAPLDTIPLFVKAGGIIPMQPEMSYFGEKKADLITLDIFPEGKSSYNLYEDDGKTLAYQQGKFAITKINASFTGRKLELNLAKPVGNFVPQQHQYLAKIHWNGANPSTLNENGKAINAVANASDLDKNAGWFYDEKAKILWVKTASDNHADIKLNID
;
A
#
# COMPACT_ATOMS: atom_id res chain seq x y z
N THR A 1 2.65 13.11 23.95
CA THR A 1 1.75 13.54 22.84
C THR A 1 2.39 14.53 21.89
N GLN A 2 3.11 15.57 22.36
CA GLN A 2 3.63 16.64 21.48
C GLN A 2 4.54 16.16 20.35
N TYR A 3 5.43 15.19 20.59
CA TYR A 3 6.35 14.68 19.57
C TYR A 3 5.61 14.05 18.37
N VAL A 4 4.49 13.35 18.62
CA VAL A 4 3.67 12.70 17.58
C VAL A 4 3.08 13.76 16.64
N VAL A 5 2.50 14.81 17.22
CA VAL A 5 1.92 15.92 16.47
C VAL A 5 3.01 16.68 15.71
N ALA A 6 4.17 16.90 16.33
CA ALA A 6 5.31 17.56 15.69
C ALA A 6 5.84 16.77 14.49
N MET A 7 5.96 15.44 14.60
CA MET A 7 6.35 14.58 13.50
C MET A 7 5.33 14.65 12.36
N ALA A 8 4.04 14.50 12.67
CA ALA A 8 2.97 14.57 11.67
C ALA A 8 2.92 15.93 10.95
N LYS A 9 3.16 17.03 11.69
CA LYS A 9 3.28 18.37 11.15
C LYS A 9 4.50 18.52 10.23
N ARG A 10 5.65 17.95 10.61
CA ARG A 10 6.88 17.97 9.79
C ARG A 10 6.67 17.29 8.44
N PHE A 11 5.98 16.14 8.39
CA PHE A 11 5.61 15.51 7.11
C PHE A 11 4.85 16.48 6.20
N ARG A 12 3.84 17.18 6.75
CA ARG A 12 3.06 18.17 6.00
C ARG A 12 3.90 19.36 5.55
N GLU A 13 4.69 19.97 6.44
CA GLU A 13 5.56 21.11 6.12
C GLU A 13 6.61 20.76 5.05
N MET A 14 7.09 19.52 5.04
CA MET A 14 8.04 19.04 4.06
C MET A 14 7.37 18.60 2.74
N GLY A 15 6.03 18.65 2.64
CA GLY A 15 5.28 18.16 1.49
C GLY A 15 5.53 16.69 1.20
N ILE A 16 5.64 15.88 2.26
CA ILE A 16 5.73 14.42 2.20
C ILE A 16 4.31 13.87 2.41
N PRO A 17 3.72 13.22 1.40
CA PRO A 17 2.42 12.59 1.55
C PRO A 17 2.35 11.59 2.72
N ALA A 18 1.24 11.60 3.46
CA ALA A 18 0.97 10.61 4.51
C ALA A 18 -0.52 10.61 4.91
N ASP A 19 -1.13 9.43 5.01
CA ASP A 19 -2.54 9.28 5.43
C ASP A 19 -2.72 8.58 6.78
N LEU A 20 -1.78 7.72 7.17
CA LEU A 20 -1.91 6.86 8.34
C LEU A 20 -0.73 7.08 9.29
N ILE A 21 -1.01 6.97 10.59
CA ILE A 21 0.02 6.99 11.63
C ILE A 21 -0.41 6.03 12.74
N TRP A 22 0.54 5.31 13.33
CA TRP A 22 0.28 4.55 14.54
C TRP A 22 1.39 4.76 15.55
N LEU A 23 1.07 4.52 16.82
CA LEU A 23 2.04 4.57 17.89
C LEU A 23 2.46 3.17 18.27
N ASP A 24 3.77 2.94 18.27
CA ASP A 24 4.35 1.69 18.75
C ASP A 24 4.21 1.55 20.28
N SER A 25 4.68 0.44 20.83
CA SER A 25 4.41 -0.05 22.17
C SER A 25 4.56 0.97 23.31
N THR A 26 5.38 2.00 23.11
CA THR A 26 5.67 3.07 24.08
C THR A 26 4.53 4.06 24.30
N TRP A 27 3.37 3.91 23.64
CA TRP A 27 2.19 4.71 23.97
C TRP A 27 1.55 4.33 25.33
N ARG A 28 1.66 3.05 25.71
CA ARG A 28 1.04 2.49 26.93
C ARG A 28 2.05 2.27 28.05
N LEU A 29 1.57 2.26 29.29
CA LEU A 29 2.32 1.75 30.43
C LEU A 29 2.59 0.26 30.22
N PHE A 30 3.83 -0.15 30.44
CA PHE A 30 4.15 -1.56 30.57
C PHE A 30 3.66 -2.02 31.93
N GLY A 31 2.85 -3.08 31.92
CA GLY A 31 2.12 -3.51 33.11
C GLY A 31 3.00 -4.28 34.08
N GLU A 32 2.40 -4.67 35.19
CA GLU A 32 3.12 -5.24 36.34
C GLU A 32 3.55 -6.69 36.10
N VAL A 33 2.82 -7.44 35.27
CA VAL A 33 3.01 -8.88 35.12
C VAL A 33 3.72 -9.22 33.80
N GLY A 34 3.21 -8.74 32.68
CA GLY A 34 3.72 -9.02 31.34
C GLY A 34 4.69 -7.97 30.81
N GLY A 35 4.71 -6.77 31.42
CA GLY A 35 5.64 -5.71 31.06
C GLY A 35 5.51 -5.31 29.59
N LYS A 36 6.63 -5.37 28.83
CA LYS A 36 6.67 -5.06 27.40
C LYS A 36 5.82 -6.03 26.57
N GLY A 37 5.75 -7.30 26.99
CA GLY A 37 5.05 -8.41 26.34
C GLY A 37 3.52 -8.37 26.42
N ALA A 38 2.92 -7.39 27.12
CA ALA A 38 1.49 -7.34 27.35
C ALA A 38 0.87 -5.94 27.18
N THR A 39 -0.45 -5.88 27.13
CA THR A 39 -1.22 -4.64 26.89
C THR A 39 -2.05 -4.27 28.11
N SER A 40 -1.78 -3.10 28.68
CA SER A 40 -2.50 -2.54 29.84
C SER A 40 -3.65 -1.58 29.49
N PHE A 41 -3.66 -1.04 28.26
CA PHE A 41 -4.56 0.02 27.81
C PHE A 41 -4.52 1.34 28.63
N GLU A 42 -3.48 1.53 29.45
CA GLU A 42 -3.26 2.77 30.19
C GLU A 42 -2.14 3.58 29.52
N TRP A 43 -2.39 4.86 29.23
CA TRP A 43 -1.39 5.74 28.59
C TRP A 43 -0.19 5.99 29.51
N ARG A 44 1.03 6.05 28.94
CA ARG A 44 2.20 6.54 29.69
C ARG A 44 2.01 8.00 30.10
N GLU A 45 2.72 8.42 31.13
CA GLU A 45 2.70 9.78 31.68
C GLU A 45 3.16 10.84 30.67
N THR A 46 3.93 10.44 29.66
CA THR A 46 4.34 11.29 28.53
C THR A 46 3.16 11.65 27.61
N PHE A 47 2.01 10.99 27.76
CA PHE A 47 0.77 11.24 27.03
C PHE A 47 -0.30 11.91 27.90
N LYS A 48 -0.10 13.20 28.21
CA LYS A 48 -0.98 13.99 29.09
C LYS A 48 -2.41 14.18 28.57
N ASN A 49 -2.59 14.34 27.24
CA ASN A 49 -3.91 14.53 26.62
C ASN A 49 -3.98 13.80 25.26
N PRO A 50 -4.24 12.48 25.26
CA PRO A 50 -4.30 11.69 24.03
C PRO A 50 -5.41 12.12 23.08
N LYS A 51 -6.58 12.52 23.61
CA LYS A 51 -7.69 12.98 22.77
C LYS A 51 -7.29 14.20 21.93
N ALA A 52 -6.68 15.21 22.55
CA ALA A 52 -6.20 16.38 21.82
C ALA A 52 -5.12 16.03 20.77
N MET A 53 -4.30 15.00 21.01
CA MET A 53 -3.35 14.50 20.01
C MET A 53 -4.08 13.91 18.81
N PHE A 54 -5.07 13.03 19.02
CA PHE A 54 -5.90 12.50 17.93
C PHE A 54 -6.60 13.63 17.16
N ASP A 55 -7.27 14.54 17.86
CA ASP A 55 -7.94 15.69 17.26
C ASP A 55 -6.97 16.51 16.38
N SER A 56 -5.73 16.73 16.85
CA SER A 56 -4.70 17.46 16.09
C SER A 56 -4.25 16.71 14.84
N LEU A 57 -4.10 15.38 14.91
CA LEU A 57 -3.73 14.56 13.76
C LEU A 57 -4.85 14.54 12.71
N TYR A 58 -6.10 14.41 13.14
CA TYR A 58 -7.26 14.47 12.25
C TYR A 58 -7.45 15.84 11.61
N ALA A 59 -7.13 16.94 12.32
CA ALA A 59 -7.12 18.29 11.76
C ALA A 59 -6.04 18.50 10.68
N MET A 60 -5.03 17.61 10.59
CA MET A 60 -4.01 17.58 9.54
C MET A 60 -4.29 16.51 8.47
N ASP A 61 -5.52 16.02 8.38
CA ASP A 61 -5.98 15.04 7.38
C ASP A 61 -5.32 13.65 7.45
N TYR A 62 -4.76 13.26 8.59
CA TYR A 62 -4.45 11.85 8.82
C TYR A 62 -5.76 11.07 8.94
N LYS A 63 -6.04 10.14 8.03
CA LYS A 63 -7.35 9.48 7.89
C LYS A 63 -7.63 8.51 9.03
N MET A 64 -6.60 7.81 9.50
CA MET A 64 -6.69 6.95 10.68
C MET A 64 -5.42 7.01 11.52
N VAL A 65 -5.62 7.00 12.84
CA VAL A 65 -4.56 6.83 13.83
C VAL A 65 -4.74 5.50 14.55
N GLY A 66 -3.67 4.70 14.63
CA GLY A 66 -3.66 3.38 15.24
C GLY A 66 -2.76 3.27 16.47
N LEU A 67 -2.86 2.14 17.16
CA LEU A 67 -2.03 1.83 18.32
C LEU A 67 -1.50 0.40 18.25
N HIS A 68 -0.26 0.18 18.66
CA HIS A 68 0.30 -1.16 18.83
C HIS A 68 -0.27 -1.85 20.06
N ILE A 69 -0.66 -3.12 19.93
CA ILE A 69 -1.06 -4.00 21.03
C ILE A 69 -0.43 -5.40 20.90
N ARG A 70 -0.38 -6.12 22.02
CA ARG A 70 -0.01 -7.54 22.14
C ARG A 70 -1.18 -8.34 22.72
N PRO A 71 -1.25 -9.67 22.49
CA PRO A 71 -2.41 -10.49 22.85
C PRO A 71 -2.53 -10.78 24.36
N ARG A 72 -1.44 -10.63 25.11
CA ARG A 72 -1.48 -10.68 26.58
C ARG A 72 -2.12 -9.40 27.13
N VAL A 73 -3.00 -9.55 28.11
CA VAL A 73 -3.56 -8.42 28.87
C VAL A 73 -2.81 -8.27 30.20
N ASP A 74 -2.64 -7.04 30.67
CA ASP A 74 -1.87 -6.76 31.89
C ASP A 74 -2.63 -5.84 32.85
N ASN A 75 -2.17 -5.85 34.10
CA ASN A 75 -2.52 -4.85 35.11
C ASN A 75 -1.58 -3.64 34.99
N ALA A 76 -2.10 -2.46 35.25
CA ALA A 76 -1.34 -1.21 35.39
C ALA A 76 -1.85 -0.43 36.61
N LYS A 77 -1.40 0.82 36.74
CA LYS A 77 -1.64 1.67 37.92
C LYS A 77 -3.11 1.82 38.28
N LYS A 78 -4.01 1.90 37.29
CA LYS A 78 -5.45 2.08 37.50
C LYS A 78 -6.30 0.92 37.02
N LEU A 79 -5.79 0.16 36.06
CA LEU A 79 -6.55 -0.89 35.37
C LEU A 79 -6.00 -2.26 35.77
N ASN A 80 -6.81 -3.04 36.49
CA ASN A 80 -6.51 -4.43 36.83
C ASN A 80 -7.15 -5.42 35.84
N LEU A 81 -6.92 -5.21 34.54
CA LEU A 81 -7.60 -5.96 33.47
C LEU A 81 -7.25 -7.46 33.48
N LEU A 82 -6.01 -7.82 33.80
CA LEU A 82 -5.63 -9.24 33.87
C LEU A 82 -6.40 -9.96 34.98
N ASP A 83 -6.49 -9.36 36.17
CA ASP A 83 -7.21 -9.96 37.29
C ASP A 83 -8.71 -10.09 36.98
N GLN A 84 -9.30 -9.06 36.38
CA GLN A 84 -10.69 -9.08 35.94
C GLN A 84 -10.95 -10.17 34.89
N ALA A 85 -10.05 -10.32 33.91
CA ALA A 85 -10.15 -11.32 32.87
C ALA A 85 -10.07 -12.74 33.46
N LYS A 86 -9.12 -12.97 34.38
CA LYS A 86 -8.95 -14.25 35.08
C LYS A 86 -10.17 -14.61 35.91
N ALA A 87 -10.71 -13.67 36.70
CA ALA A 87 -11.90 -13.88 37.52
C ALA A 87 -13.15 -14.24 36.70
N LYS A 88 -13.23 -13.78 35.45
CA LYS A 88 -14.34 -14.06 34.53
C LYS A 88 -14.10 -15.28 33.63
N GLY A 89 -12.91 -15.90 33.68
CA GLY A 89 -12.54 -16.98 32.77
C GLY A 89 -12.33 -16.52 31.31
N PHE A 90 -11.98 -15.26 31.10
CA PHE A 90 -11.79 -14.67 29.77
C PHE A 90 -10.35 -14.69 29.27
N THR A 91 -9.42 -15.23 30.06
CA THR A 91 -8.09 -15.58 29.57
C THR A 91 -8.07 -17.01 29.04
N TYR A 92 -7.23 -17.27 28.04
CA TYR A 92 -6.99 -18.63 27.57
C TYR A 92 -6.38 -19.46 28.71
N PRO A 93 -6.90 -20.66 29.01
CA PRO A 93 -6.41 -21.46 30.12
C PRO A 93 -5.02 -22.04 29.84
N GLU A 94 -4.14 -22.00 30.83
CA GLU A 94 -2.79 -22.53 30.80
C GLU A 94 -2.66 -23.60 31.89
N ASN A 95 -2.47 -24.86 31.50
CA ASN A 95 -2.35 -26.00 32.43
C ASN A 95 -3.49 -26.07 33.49
N GLY A 96 -4.72 -25.80 33.06
CA GLY A 96 -5.90 -25.82 33.93
C GLY A 96 -6.05 -24.60 34.85
N LYS A 97 -5.23 -23.56 34.68
CA LYS A 97 -5.30 -22.29 35.42
C LYS A 97 -5.55 -21.12 34.46
N PRO A 98 -6.11 -19.99 34.92
CA PRO A 98 -6.24 -18.78 34.09
C PRO A 98 -4.87 -18.27 33.62
N GLY A 99 -4.70 -18.12 32.30
CA GLY A 99 -3.49 -17.60 31.66
C GLY A 99 -3.44 -16.08 31.55
N GLU A 100 -2.57 -15.58 30.68
CA GLU A 100 -2.38 -14.13 30.41
C GLU A 100 -2.92 -13.65 29.07
N PHE A 101 -3.11 -14.58 28.13
CA PHE A 101 -3.67 -14.27 26.81
C PHE A 101 -5.18 -14.09 26.92
N VAL A 102 -5.73 -13.07 26.27
CA VAL A 102 -7.18 -13.01 26.08
C VAL A 102 -7.61 -14.22 25.24
N ASN A 103 -8.70 -14.88 25.61
CA ASN A 103 -9.24 -15.98 24.82
C ASN A 103 -9.97 -15.47 23.57
N PHE A 104 -9.23 -15.17 22.51
CA PHE A 104 -9.81 -14.68 21.25
C PHE A 104 -10.65 -15.70 20.48
N PHE A 105 -10.73 -16.95 20.95
CA PHE A 105 -11.66 -17.96 20.44
C PHE A 105 -13.05 -17.88 21.10
N ASP A 106 -13.20 -17.14 22.20
CA ASP A 106 -14.48 -16.93 22.89
C ASP A 106 -15.00 -15.49 22.67
N GLN A 107 -16.17 -15.38 22.06
CA GLN A 107 -16.81 -14.09 21.78
C GLN A 107 -17.09 -13.28 23.05
N LYS A 108 -17.40 -13.92 24.19
CA LYS A 108 -17.63 -13.21 25.46
C LYS A 108 -16.35 -12.55 25.97
N ALA A 109 -15.22 -13.24 25.84
CA ALA A 109 -13.91 -12.70 26.18
C ALA A 109 -13.52 -11.54 25.26
N VAL A 110 -13.76 -11.68 23.94
CA VAL A 110 -13.54 -10.62 22.94
C VAL A 110 -14.38 -9.38 23.25
N ASP A 111 -15.68 -9.56 23.54
CA ASP A 111 -16.59 -8.46 23.85
C ASP A 111 -16.19 -7.74 25.15
N TRP A 112 -15.83 -8.50 26.18
CA TRP A 112 -15.32 -7.94 27.42
C TRP A 112 -14.02 -7.15 27.20
N TRP A 113 -13.08 -7.71 26.44
CA TRP A 113 -11.79 -7.07 26.15
C TRP A 113 -11.96 -5.79 25.35
N TRP A 114 -12.86 -5.80 24.35
CA TRP A 114 -13.24 -4.60 23.61
C TRP A 114 -13.79 -3.53 24.54
N GLN A 115 -14.79 -3.85 25.36
CA GLN A 115 -15.47 -2.90 26.23
C GLN A 115 -14.55 -2.32 27.32
N ASN A 116 -13.68 -3.15 27.91
CA ASN A 116 -12.89 -2.76 29.07
C ASN A 116 -11.48 -2.28 28.73
N GLY A 117 -10.92 -2.68 27.58
CA GLY A 117 -9.62 -2.28 27.07
C GLY A 117 -9.74 -1.30 25.90
N LEU A 118 -10.01 -1.82 24.70
CA LEU A 118 -9.92 -1.05 23.46
C LEU A 118 -10.87 0.15 23.37
N MET A 119 -12.08 0.05 23.89
CA MET A 119 -13.05 1.16 23.87
C MET A 119 -12.51 2.42 24.55
N ARG A 120 -11.58 2.28 25.52
CA ARG A 120 -10.94 3.41 26.20
C ARG A 120 -10.10 4.27 25.26
N VAL A 121 -9.45 3.65 24.27
CA VAL A 121 -8.62 4.34 23.28
C VAL A 121 -9.40 4.65 22.00
N ALA A 122 -10.36 3.80 21.62
CA ALA A 122 -11.25 4.04 20.48
C ALA A 122 -12.10 5.31 20.70
N ALA A 123 -12.69 5.47 21.89
CA ALA A 123 -13.48 6.66 22.25
C ALA A 123 -12.66 7.96 22.27
N GLN A 124 -11.32 7.87 22.34
CA GLN A 124 -10.42 9.02 22.28
C GLN A 124 -9.97 9.35 20.85
N GLY A 125 -10.11 8.43 19.90
CA GLY A 125 -9.81 8.65 18.50
C GLY A 125 -9.01 7.57 17.80
N ALA A 126 -8.59 6.48 18.47
CA ALA A 126 -7.96 5.36 17.78
C ALA A 126 -8.97 4.70 16.82
N LYS A 127 -8.55 4.39 15.58
CA LYS A 127 -9.43 3.75 14.57
C LYS A 127 -9.01 2.34 14.19
N PHE A 128 -7.82 1.91 14.59
CA PHE A 128 -7.32 0.56 14.35
C PHE A 128 -6.18 0.22 15.32
N VAL A 129 -5.67 -1.00 15.23
CA VAL A 129 -4.47 -1.41 15.94
C VAL A 129 -3.48 -2.17 15.06
N LYS A 130 -2.24 -2.22 15.52
CA LYS A 130 -1.25 -3.21 15.11
C LYS A 130 -1.30 -4.37 16.12
N THR A 131 -1.69 -5.55 15.69
CA THR A 131 -1.64 -6.79 16.47
C THR A 131 -0.26 -7.43 16.30
N ASP A 132 0.58 -7.29 17.31
CA ASP A 132 1.93 -7.88 17.35
C ASP A 132 1.97 -9.09 18.30
N GLU A 133 2.96 -9.95 18.13
CA GLU A 133 3.19 -11.16 18.94
C GLU A 133 2.03 -12.18 18.96
N GLY A 134 1.32 -12.35 17.85
CA GLY A 134 0.39 -13.47 17.71
C GLY A 134 1.11 -14.83 17.83
N SER A 135 2.35 -14.91 17.37
CA SER A 135 3.19 -16.13 17.42
C SER A 135 3.63 -16.53 18.83
N ALA A 136 3.53 -15.63 19.82
CA ALA A 136 3.86 -15.95 21.21
C ALA A 136 2.89 -16.97 21.84
N PHE A 137 1.74 -17.22 21.23
CA PHE A 137 0.86 -18.30 21.65
C PHE A 137 1.54 -19.65 21.40
N ALA A 138 1.81 -20.47 22.44
CA ALA A 138 2.64 -21.68 22.34
C ALA A 138 4.11 -21.48 21.94
N SER A 139 4.64 -20.26 22.08
CA SER A 139 6.07 -19.96 21.84
C SER A 139 6.60 -18.93 22.84
N LEU A 140 7.91 -18.67 22.79
CA LEU A 140 8.54 -17.57 23.53
C LEU A 140 8.07 -16.23 22.95
N ALA A 141 7.69 -15.29 23.81
CA ALA A 141 7.35 -13.93 23.39
C ALA A 141 8.61 -13.12 23.04
N ASN A 142 8.48 -12.17 22.12
CA ASN A 142 9.58 -11.25 21.85
C ASN A 142 9.77 -10.27 23.02
N GLU A 143 11.01 -9.90 23.31
CA GLU A 143 11.36 -8.96 24.39
C GLU A 143 10.82 -9.35 25.79
N SER A 144 10.58 -10.65 26.02
CA SER A 144 10.10 -11.21 27.29
C SER A 144 10.60 -12.64 27.46
N ASP A 145 10.93 -13.03 28.70
CA ASP A 145 11.33 -14.41 29.03
C ASP A 145 10.12 -15.35 29.21
N LYS A 146 8.90 -14.88 28.87
CA LYS A 146 7.67 -15.65 29.06
C LYS A 146 7.29 -16.44 27.83
N ILE A 147 7.03 -17.72 28.03
CA ILE A 147 6.38 -18.61 27.05
C ILE A 147 4.87 -18.40 27.12
N GLY A 148 4.16 -18.50 25.99
CA GLY A 148 2.70 -18.51 25.98
C GLY A 148 2.09 -19.82 26.48
N PRO A 149 0.78 -20.03 26.28
CA PRO A 149 0.11 -21.26 26.66
C PRO A 149 0.78 -22.50 26.06
N THR A 150 1.03 -23.52 26.87
CA THR A 150 1.72 -24.76 26.45
C THR A 150 0.79 -25.98 26.47
N GLY A 151 1.22 -27.06 25.79
CA GLY A 151 0.49 -28.33 25.71
C GLY A 151 -0.13 -28.58 24.33
N LYS A 152 -0.57 -29.84 24.10
CA LYS A 152 -1.01 -30.32 22.78
C LYS A 152 -2.10 -29.48 22.12
N GLU A 153 -3.01 -28.92 22.91
CA GLU A 153 -4.08 -28.09 22.36
C GLU A 153 -3.57 -26.70 21.95
N ALA A 154 -2.68 -26.11 22.74
CA ALA A 154 -2.06 -24.84 22.38
C ALA A 154 -1.18 -24.98 21.13
N GLU A 155 -0.45 -26.09 20.98
CA GLU A 155 0.34 -26.41 19.78
C GLU A 155 -0.53 -26.48 18.51
N LYS A 156 -1.71 -27.12 18.59
CA LYS A 156 -2.66 -27.15 17.46
C LYS A 156 -3.19 -25.77 17.11
N LEU A 157 -3.38 -24.92 18.11
CA LEU A 157 -3.95 -23.59 17.95
C LEU A 157 -2.92 -22.52 17.57
N HIS A 158 -1.62 -22.81 17.67
CA HIS A 158 -0.51 -21.88 17.40
C HIS A 158 -0.70 -21.07 16.11
N ASN A 159 -0.88 -21.74 14.97
CA ASN A 159 -0.99 -21.08 13.67
C ASN A 159 -2.34 -20.37 13.43
N VAL A 160 -3.40 -20.78 14.15
CA VAL A 160 -4.74 -20.18 13.99
C VAL A 160 -5.02 -19.07 14.98
N PHE A 161 -4.27 -18.99 16.08
CA PHE A 161 -4.41 -17.94 17.07
C PHE A 161 -4.23 -16.52 16.50
N PRO A 162 -3.20 -16.23 15.65
CA PRO A 162 -3.08 -14.91 15.03
C PRO A 162 -4.31 -14.51 14.22
N ILE A 163 -4.99 -15.45 13.55
CA ILE A 163 -6.23 -15.17 12.82
C ILE A 163 -7.34 -14.73 13.78
N ALA A 164 -7.54 -15.45 14.89
CA ALA A 164 -8.55 -15.10 15.90
C ALA A 164 -8.22 -13.75 16.58
N TYR A 165 -6.95 -13.53 16.89
CA TYR A 165 -6.46 -12.30 17.50
C TYR A 165 -6.65 -11.09 16.59
N THR A 166 -6.24 -11.16 15.32
CA THR A 166 -6.40 -10.09 14.32
C THR A 166 -7.87 -9.82 13.99
N LYS A 167 -8.70 -10.86 13.93
CA LYS A 167 -10.15 -10.72 13.68
C LYS A 167 -10.83 -9.81 14.69
N ALA A 168 -10.54 -10.01 15.98
CA ALA A 168 -11.24 -9.35 17.08
C ALA A 168 -11.21 -7.81 16.98
N PRO A 169 -10.05 -7.12 16.97
CA PRO A 169 -10.02 -5.67 16.82
C PRO A 169 -10.50 -5.22 15.44
N PHE A 170 -10.21 -5.96 14.36
CA PHE A 170 -10.64 -5.58 13.01
C PHE A 170 -12.17 -5.43 12.91
N GLU A 171 -12.92 -6.45 13.32
CA GLU A 171 -14.38 -6.43 13.26
C GLU A 171 -14.98 -5.38 14.21
N LYS A 172 -14.41 -5.25 15.42
CA LYS A 172 -14.86 -4.24 16.40
C LYS A 172 -14.62 -2.81 15.93
N PHE A 173 -13.45 -2.50 15.38
CA PHE A 173 -13.18 -1.17 14.84
C PHE A 173 -13.98 -0.90 13.57
N GLN A 174 -14.16 -1.89 12.69
CA GLN A 174 -15.02 -1.74 11.51
C GLN A 174 -16.46 -1.37 11.91
N ASP A 175 -17.03 -2.08 12.89
CA ASP A 175 -18.37 -1.80 13.40
C ASP A 175 -18.44 -0.45 14.13
N PHE A 176 -17.45 -0.12 14.94
CA PHE A 176 -17.40 1.14 15.68
C PHE A 176 -17.26 2.35 14.76
N ASN A 177 -16.36 2.28 13.78
CA ASN A 177 -16.05 3.40 12.90
C ASN A 177 -17.02 3.54 11.71
N LYS A 178 -17.79 2.48 11.37
CA LYS A 178 -18.68 2.41 10.20
C LYS A 178 -17.98 2.70 8.86
N ILE A 179 -16.72 2.31 8.76
CA ILE A 179 -15.87 2.39 7.57
C ILE A 179 -15.14 1.06 7.38
N ARG A 180 -14.44 0.88 6.26
CA ARG A 180 -13.59 -0.31 6.06
C ARG A 180 -12.62 -0.46 7.23
N GLY A 181 -12.55 -1.66 7.79
CA GLY A 181 -11.65 -1.96 8.90
C GLY A 181 -10.20 -1.87 8.45
N LEU A 182 -9.32 -1.50 9.37
CA LEU A 182 -7.87 -1.57 9.20
C LEU A 182 -7.32 -2.41 10.36
N ASN A 183 -6.34 -3.26 10.08
CA ASN A 183 -5.53 -3.91 11.09
C ASN A 183 -4.19 -4.26 10.47
N GLN A 184 -3.11 -4.08 11.23
CA GLN A 184 -1.79 -4.57 10.87
C GLN A 184 -1.50 -5.80 11.71
N THR A 185 -1.24 -6.95 11.08
CA THR A 185 -0.76 -8.13 11.81
C THR A 185 0.64 -8.50 11.38
N ARG A 186 1.42 -9.12 12.27
CA ARG A 186 2.72 -9.71 11.92
C ARG A 186 2.59 -11.16 11.49
N GLU A 187 1.64 -11.88 12.08
CA GLU A 187 1.52 -13.33 11.90
C GLU A 187 0.13 -13.74 11.41
N GLY A 188 0.08 -14.93 10.80
CA GLY A 188 -1.13 -15.48 10.23
C GLY A 188 -0.94 -16.88 9.68
N TYR A 189 -2.04 -17.42 9.17
CA TYR A 189 -2.10 -18.67 8.41
C TYR A 189 -3.10 -18.50 7.25
N SER A 190 -3.44 -19.57 6.54
CA SER A 190 -4.46 -19.50 5.47
C SER A 190 -5.76 -18.86 5.97
N GLY A 191 -6.24 -17.84 5.26
CA GLY A 191 -7.40 -17.04 5.65
C GLY A 191 -7.07 -15.70 6.30
N ILE A 192 -5.80 -15.39 6.59
CA ILE A 192 -5.40 -14.10 7.16
C ILE A 192 -5.69 -12.92 6.23
N GLN A 193 -5.75 -13.12 4.91
CA GLN A 193 -6.05 -12.10 3.90
C GLN A 193 -7.44 -11.46 4.05
N ARG A 194 -8.31 -12.01 4.90
CA ARG A 194 -9.57 -11.35 5.30
C ARG A 194 -9.35 -10.10 6.14
N TYR A 195 -8.13 -9.92 6.67
CA TYR A 195 -7.74 -8.79 7.50
C TYR A 195 -6.59 -8.02 6.83
N PRO A 196 -6.57 -6.68 6.91
CA PRO A 196 -6.20 -5.86 5.75
C PRO A 196 -4.74 -5.85 5.31
N TYR A 197 -3.76 -6.14 6.17
CA TYR A 197 -2.42 -6.45 5.69
C TYR A 197 -1.55 -7.16 6.75
N ILE A 198 -0.57 -7.91 6.25
CA ILE A 198 0.47 -8.56 7.05
C ILE A 198 1.82 -7.86 6.89
N PHE A 199 2.53 -7.69 7.99
CA PHE A 199 3.86 -7.08 8.07
C PHE A 199 4.96 -8.15 7.98
N ALA A 200 6.01 -7.86 7.21
CA ALA A 200 7.15 -8.75 6.95
C ALA A 200 8.00 -9.11 8.18
N GLY A 201 7.82 -8.42 9.31
CA GLY A 201 8.64 -8.60 10.51
C GLY A 201 9.91 -7.75 10.52
N ASP A 202 10.78 -8.05 11.48
CA ASP A 202 11.87 -7.17 11.92
C ASP A 202 13.16 -7.40 11.11
N TRP A 203 13.10 -7.14 9.80
CA TRP A 203 14.26 -7.34 8.91
C TRP A 203 15.38 -6.32 9.19
N PRO A 204 16.65 -6.72 9.31
CA PRO A 204 17.73 -5.76 9.53
C PRO A 204 17.97 -4.83 8.33
N SER A 205 18.42 -3.62 8.61
CA SER A 205 18.74 -2.57 7.65
C SER A 205 20.09 -2.79 6.94
N GLU A 206 20.26 -3.94 6.30
CA GLU A 206 21.48 -4.32 5.59
C GLU A 206 21.18 -4.90 4.21
N TRP A 207 22.11 -4.74 3.26
CA TRP A 207 21.95 -5.16 1.87
C TRP A 207 21.63 -6.66 1.70
N GLN A 208 22.19 -7.52 2.57
CA GLN A 208 21.95 -8.96 2.53
C GLN A 208 20.47 -9.34 2.75
N TYR A 209 19.68 -8.46 3.38
CA TYR A 209 18.27 -8.68 3.66
C TYR A 209 17.33 -8.05 2.62
N PHE A 210 17.85 -7.16 1.77
CA PHE A 210 17.00 -6.42 0.83
C PHE A 210 16.44 -7.30 -0.32
N ALA A 211 17.26 -8.13 -0.95
CA ALA A 211 16.73 -9.09 -1.94
C ALA A 211 15.78 -10.14 -1.32
N PRO A 212 16.11 -10.76 -0.18
CA PRO A 212 15.19 -11.67 0.51
C PRO A 212 13.83 -11.09 0.85
N VAL A 213 13.74 -9.83 1.32
CA VAL A 213 12.43 -9.23 1.64
C VAL A 213 11.55 -9.04 0.40
N ILE A 214 12.15 -8.73 -0.77
CA ILE A 214 11.42 -8.66 -2.04
C ILE A 214 10.87 -10.04 -2.39
N LYS A 215 11.71 -11.08 -2.30
CA LYS A 215 11.32 -12.47 -2.57
C LYS A 215 10.19 -12.92 -1.63
N ALA A 216 10.22 -12.51 -0.36
CA ALA A 216 9.16 -12.79 0.60
C ALA A 216 7.82 -12.15 0.18
N GLY A 217 7.84 -10.89 -0.28
CA GLY A 217 6.66 -10.20 -0.81
C GLY A 217 6.06 -10.90 -2.05
N ILE A 218 6.91 -11.41 -2.94
CA ILE A 218 6.46 -12.19 -4.12
C ILE A 218 5.82 -13.51 -3.68
N ASN A 219 6.46 -14.24 -2.77
CA ASN A 219 5.98 -15.53 -2.29
C ASN A 219 4.66 -15.44 -1.50
N ILE A 220 4.52 -14.42 -0.65
CA ILE A 220 3.32 -14.26 0.18
C ILE A 220 2.11 -13.85 -0.68
N GLY A 221 2.32 -13.01 -1.71
CA GLY A 221 1.32 -12.70 -2.72
C GLY A 221 0.87 -13.95 -3.48
N LEU A 222 1.82 -14.79 -3.93
CA LEU A 222 1.51 -16.07 -4.58
C LEU A 222 0.76 -17.04 -3.67
N SER A 223 0.95 -16.93 -2.35
CA SER A 223 0.25 -17.72 -1.32
C SER A 223 -1.16 -17.20 -1.00
N GLY A 224 -1.66 -16.20 -1.73
CA GLY A 224 -3.03 -15.67 -1.60
C GLY A 224 -3.18 -14.54 -0.59
N VAL A 225 -2.08 -13.98 -0.06
CA VAL A 225 -2.10 -12.81 0.81
C VAL A 225 -1.50 -11.63 0.06
N GLY A 226 -2.35 -10.90 -0.66
CA GLY A 226 -1.90 -9.84 -1.56
C GLY A 226 -1.55 -8.51 -0.88
N ASP A 227 -2.07 -8.27 0.32
CA ASP A 227 -1.79 -7.05 1.09
C ASP A 227 -0.66 -7.30 2.10
N TRP A 228 0.54 -6.85 1.72
CA TRP A 228 1.76 -7.05 2.46
C TRP A 228 2.54 -5.74 2.62
N ALA A 229 3.14 -5.57 3.81
CA ALA A 229 3.93 -4.41 4.18
C ALA A 229 5.32 -4.83 4.68
N HIS A 230 6.31 -3.97 4.47
CA HIS A 230 7.66 -4.08 5.03
C HIS A 230 8.16 -2.70 5.47
N CYS A 231 9.19 -2.67 6.30
CA CYS A 231 9.83 -1.44 6.73
C CYS A 231 10.75 -0.91 5.63
N MET A 232 10.40 0.22 5.01
CA MET A 232 11.29 0.87 4.05
C MET A 232 12.62 1.24 4.72
N GLY A 233 13.72 0.70 4.18
CA GLY A 233 15.06 0.84 4.75
C GLY A 233 15.37 -0.15 5.87
N GLY A 234 14.58 -1.21 6.05
CA GLY A 234 14.71 -2.19 7.13
C GLY A 234 14.16 -1.69 8.46
N PHE A 235 14.06 -2.60 9.43
CA PHE A 235 13.57 -2.35 10.78
C PHE A 235 14.72 -2.11 11.77
N GLU A 236 15.70 -3.02 11.85
CA GLU A 236 16.80 -2.94 12.83
C GLU A 236 18.01 -2.20 12.28
N HIS A 237 18.70 -1.42 13.12
CA HIS A 237 19.92 -0.67 12.79
C HIS A 237 19.70 0.47 11.77
N LEU A 238 20.74 1.25 11.51
CA LEU A 238 20.71 2.33 10.52
C LEU A 238 21.04 1.76 9.14
N ALA A 239 20.22 2.06 8.14
CA ALA A 239 20.57 1.78 6.75
C ALA A 239 21.62 2.78 6.26
N ASP A 240 22.54 2.36 5.39
CA ASP A 240 23.26 3.35 4.59
C ASP A 240 22.29 4.07 3.64
N SER A 241 22.60 5.32 3.28
CA SER A 241 21.68 6.15 2.47
C SER A 241 21.35 5.52 1.10
N GLU A 242 22.28 4.75 0.52
CA GLU A 242 22.04 4.06 -0.76
C GLU A 242 21.00 2.96 -0.59
N LEU A 243 21.17 2.10 0.43
CA LEU A 243 20.21 1.07 0.79
C LEU A 243 18.84 1.67 1.08
N TYR A 244 18.78 2.74 1.89
CA TYR A 244 17.52 3.43 2.19
C TYR A 244 16.83 3.92 0.91
N MET A 245 17.56 4.55 0.00
CA MET A 245 17.01 5.04 -1.27
C MET A 245 16.45 3.90 -2.14
N ARG A 246 17.19 2.79 -2.29
CA ARG A 246 16.75 1.62 -3.07
C ARG A 246 15.57 0.90 -2.43
N TRP A 247 15.54 0.81 -1.12
CA TRP A 247 14.45 0.16 -0.39
C TRP A 247 13.17 1.01 -0.41
N VAL A 248 13.29 2.34 -0.34
CA VAL A 248 12.16 3.27 -0.53
C VAL A 248 11.60 3.17 -1.95
N GLN A 249 12.47 3.09 -2.96
CA GLN A 249 12.03 2.85 -4.35
C GLN A 249 11.16 1.59 -4.44
N PHE A 250 11.61 0.47 -3.87
CA PHE A 250 10.82 -0.76 -3.80
C PHE A 250 9.53 -0.60 -2.97
N GLY A 251 9.62 0.03 -1.81
CA GLY A 251 8.50 0.19 -0.87
C GLY A 251 7.33 0.97 -1.45
N MET A 252 7.60 2.01 -2.24
CA MET A 252 6.56 2.81 -2.89
C MET A 252 5.80 2.05 -3.98
N PHE A 253 6.38 0.95 -4.48
CA PHE A 253 5.74 0.01 -5.41
C PHE A 253 5.29 -1.30 -4.74
N SER A 254 5.31 -1.37 -3.41
CA SER A 254 4.74 -2.52 -2.66
C SER A 254 3.23 -2.33 -2.44
N PRO A 255 2.45 -3.39 -2.13
CA PRO A 255 1.01 -3.27 -1.87
C PRO A 255 0.70 -2.24 -0.78
N VAL A 256 1.43 -2.31 0.35
CA VAL A 256 1.37 -1.32 1.43
C VAL A 256 2.72 -0.60 1.54
N ALA A 257 2.72 0.72 1.33
CA ALA A 257 3.88 1.58 1.56
C ALA A 257 3.95 1.96 3.04
N MET A 258 5.04 1.59 3.72
CA MET A 258 5.18 1.77 5.16
C MET A 258 6.59 2.22 5.55
N VAL A 259 6.68 3.33 6.27
CA VAL A 259 7.91 3.77 6.95
C VAL A 259 7.76 3.47 8.42
N PHE A 260 8.60 2.56 8.91
CA PHE A 260 8.63 2.12 10.29
C PHE A 260 10.00 1.50 10.57
N GLY A 261 10.44 1.52 11.82
CA GLY A 261 11.71 0.93 12.23
C GLY A 261 12.03 1.20 13.69
N MET A 262 13.06 0.53 14.19
CA MET A 262 13.51 0.68 15.55
C MET A 262 14.26 2.01 15.75
N ASP A 263 14.15 2.58 16.95
CA ASP A 263 14.76 3.86 17.34
C ASP A 263 16.32 3.81 17.38
N HIS A 264 16.94 2.63 17.40
CA HIS A 264 18.39 2.50 17.57
C HIS A 264 19.14 2.16 16.25
N PRO A 265 20.03 3.04 15.75
CA PRO A 265 20.42 4.37 16.23
C PRO A 265 19.65 5.55 15.58
N GLY A 266 18.53 5.33 14.90
CA GLY A 266 17.64 6.41 14.48
C GLY A 266 16.39 5.94 13.73
N TYR A 267 15.31 6.70 13.90
CA TYR A 267 14.04 6.48 13.21
C TYR A 267 14.17 6.59 11.67
N LYS A 268 13.24 5.94 10.96
CA LYS A 268 13.28 5.75 9.50
C LYS A 268 12.72 6.91 8.68
N GLU A 269 12.48 8.08 9.28
CA GLU A 269 12.00 9.21 8.48
C GLU A 269 13.08 9.69 7.49
N PRO A 270 12.67 10.09 6.27
CA PRO A 270 13.60 10.30 5.16
C PRO A 270 14.61 11.43 5.37
N TRP A 271 14.31 12.40 6.23
CA TRP A 271 15.23 13.51 6.53
C TRP A 271 16.44 13.09 7.36
N ASN A 272 16.46 11.88 7.94
CA ASN A 272 17.61 11.36 8.68
C ASN A 272 18.70 10.77 7.75
N TYR A 273 18.43 10.63 6.44
CA TYR A 273 19.31 9.94 5.47
C TYR A 273 19.96 10.87 4.44
N GLY A 274 19.84 12.19 4.63
CA GLY A 274 20.40 13.23 3.77
C GLY A 274 19.49 13.66 2.61
N ASP A 275 19.85 14.76 1.95
CA ASP A 275 18.99 15.43 0.95
C ASP A 275 18.67 14.55 -0.27
N ALA A 276 19.63 13.72 -0.70
CA ALA A 276 19.41 12.78 -1.81
C ALA A 276 18.33 11.74 -1.46
N ALA A 277 18.38 11.20 -0.24
CA ALA A 277 17.39 10.24 0.25
C ALA A 277 16.01 10.88 0.43
N LEU A 278 15.95 12.10 0.97
CA LEU A 278 14.72 12.86 1.10
C LEU A 278 14.08 13.17 -0.26
N LYS A 279 14.86 13.63 -1.23
CA LYS A 279 14.36 13.90 -2.60
C LYS A 279 13.87 12.63 -3.27
N ASN A 280 14.60 11.51 -3.12
CA ASN A 280 14.19 10.21 -3.62
C ASN A 280 12.88 9.76 -2.99
N PHE A 281 12.74 9.88 -1.66
CA PHE A 281 11.51 9.55 -0.94
C PHE A 281 10.32 10.33 -1.51
N LYS A 282 10.42 11.66 -1.56
CA LYS A 282 9.34 12.52 -2.10
C LYS A 282 8.99 12.19 -3.55
N LYS A 283 9.98 11.94 -4.42
CA LYS A 283 9.76 11.57 -5.82
C LYS A 283 8.85 10.36 -5.95
N TYR A 284 9.14 9.28 -5.22
CA TYR A 284 8.38 8.04 -5.33
C TYR A 284 7.07 8.06 -4.54
N ASP A 285 7.02 8.80 -3.44
CA ASP A 285 5.79 9.00 -2.67
C ASP A 285 4.74 9.76 -3.49
N LEU A 286 5.13 10.89 -4.09
CA LEU A 286 4.26 11.65 -4.99
C LEU A 286 3.81 10.80 -6.19
N LEU A 287 4.72 10.01 -6.78
CA LEU A 287 4.37 9.10 -7.87
C LEU A 287 3.35 8.04 -7.42
N ARG A 288 3.51 7.46 -6.22
CA ARG A 288 2.54 6.51 -5.67
C ARG A 288 1.16 7.17 -5.50
N TYR A 289 1.09 8.39 -4.98
CA TYR A 289 -0.16 9.13 -4.82
C TYR A 289 -0.84 9.43 -6.16
N ARG A 290 -0.06 9.78 -7.19
CA ARG A 290 -0.59 9.90 -8.55
C ARG A 290 -1.14 8.58 -9.05
N MET A 291 -0.48 7.46 -8.77
CA MET A 291 -0.87 6.13 -9.23
C MET A 291 -2.02 5.50 -8.43
N ILE A 292 -2.64 6.19 -7.47
CA ILE A 292 -3.76 5.65 -6.70
C ILE A 292 -4.87 5.05 -7.59
N PRO A 293 -5.33 5.66 -8.70
CA PRO A 293 -6.34 5.03 -9.57
C PRO A 293 -5.89 3.68 -10.15
N TYR A 294 -4.61 3.54 -10.49
CA TYR A 294 -4.02 2.28 -10.96
C TYR A 294 -3.96 1.23 -9.84
N LEU A 295 -3.37 1.60 -8.70
CA LEU A 295 -3.22 0.71 -7.55
C LEU A 295 -4.58 0.28 -7.00
N TYR A 296 -5.55 1.18 -6.96
CA TYR A 296 -6.87 0.91 -6.42
C TYR A 296 -7.71 -0.01 -7.31
N SER A 297 -7.54 0.11 -8.64
CA SER A 297 -8.13 -0.86 -9.58
C SER A 297 -7.51 -2.24 -9.44
N ALA A 298 -6.18 -2.32 -9.23
CA ALA A 298 -5.51 -3.59 -8.93
C ALA A 298 -5.97 -4.18 -7.58
N GLN A 299 -6.22 -3.34 -6.57
CA GLN A 299 -6.79 -3.76 -5.28
C GLN A 299 -8.19 -4.36 -5.45
N TYR A 300 -9.02 -3.74 -6.28
CA TYR A 300 -10.35 -4.28 -6.59
C TYR A 300 -10.25 -5.65 -7.30
N GLN A 301 -9.32 -5.80 -8.25
CA GLN A 301 -9.07 -7.10 -8.89
C GLN A 301 -8.63 -8.16 -7.88
N GLN A 302 -7.74 -7.81 -6.94
CA GLN A 302 -7.33 -8.67 -5.84
C GLN A 302 -8.53 -9.08 -4.98
N TYR A 303 -9.38 -8.12 -4.58
CA TYR A 303 -10.60 -8.40 -3.83
C TYR A 303 -11.55 -9.36 -4.58
N LYS A 304 -11.69 -9.20 -5.90
CA LYS A 304 -12.62 -10.01 -6.71
C LYS A 304 -12.11 -11.41 -7.05
N THR A 305 -10.81 -11.58 -7.18
CA THR A 305 -10.22 -12.79 -7.80
C THR A 305 -9.16 -13.49 -6.95
N GLY A 306 -8.62 -12.81 -5.93
CA GLY A 306 -7.46 -13.26 -5.17
C GLY A 306 -6.12 -13.03 -5.87
N LEU A 307 -6.09 -12.51 -7.10
CA LEU A 307 -4.84 -12.20 -7.80
C LEU A 307 -4.12 -11.04 -7.11
N PRO A 308 -2.89 -11.21 -6.57
CA PRO A 308 -2.24 -10.18 -5.78
C PRO A 308 -1.89 -8.95 -6.63
N MET A 309 -1.75 -7.78 -6.00
CA MET A 309 -1.27 -6.58 -6.69
C MET A 309 0.22 -6.73 -7.08
N MET A 310 1.05 -7.25 -6.19
CA MET A 310 2.45 -7.60 -6.42
C MET A 310 2.53 -9.08 -6.86
N ARG A 311 2.85 -9.33 -8.12
CA ARG A 311 2.69 -10.64 -8.79
C ARG A 311 4.02 -11.20 -9.23
N ALA A 312 4.26 -12.46 -8.86
CA ALA A 312 5.33 -13.26 -9.44
C ALA A 312 5.20 -13.30 -10.97
N LEU A 313 6.32 -13.25 -11.70
CA LEU A 313 6.28 -13.25 -13.16
C LEU A 313 5.71 -14.55 -13.74
N VAL A 314 5.83 -15.67 -13.02
CA VAL A 314 5.22 -16.95 -13.41
C VAL A 314 3.69 -16.88 -13.55
N LEU A 315 3.03 -15.90 -12.93
CA LEU A 315 1.60 -15.66 -13.11
C LEU A 315 1.25 -15.03 -14.48
N GLN A 316 2.23 -14.47 -15.19
CA GLN A 316 2.03 -13.91 -16.53
C GLN A 316 2.07 -14.98 -17.63
N ASP A 317 2.98 -15.94 -17.50
CA ASP A 317 3.12 -17.07 -18.42
C ASP A 317 3.71 -18.26 -17.68
N GLN A 318 2.85 -19.22 -17.30
CA GLN A 318 3.27 -20.43 -16.59
C GLN A 318 4.08 -21.40 -17.47
N GLN A 319 4.20 -21.15 -18.78
CA GLN A 319 5.02 -21.95 -19.69
C GLN A 319 6.41 -21.35 -19.90
N ASP A 320 6.70 -20.17 -19.34
CA ASP A 320 7.99 -19.52 -19.44
C ASP A 320 8.85 -19.88 -18.22
N GLU A 321 9.66 -20.92 -18.36
CA GLU A 321 10.53 -21.46 -17.30
C GLU A 321 11.51 -20.44 -16.73
N ASN A 322 11.87 -19.41 -17.51
CA ASN A 322 12.74 -18.32 -17.05
C ASN A 322 12.11 -17.48 -15.93
N THR A 323 10.80 -17.62 -15.70
CA THR A 323 10.07 -16.85 -14.68
C THR A 323 9.99 -17.53 -13.32
N TYR A 324 10.34 -18.83 -13.22
CA TYR A 324 10.08 -19.64 -12.03
C TYR A 324 10.90 -19.18 -10.81
N ASP A 325 12.18 -18.87 -11.03
CA ASP A 325 13.12 -18.48 -9.97
C ASP A 325 13.30 -16.96 -9.82
N VAL A 326 12.51 -16.18 -10.54
CA VAL A 326 12.60 -14.71 -10.51
C VAL A 326 12.02 -14.19 -9.18
N GLY A 327 12.91 -13.92 -8.24
CA GLY A 327 12.58 -13.47 -6.88
C GLY A 327 12.82 -11.99 -6.60
N ASP A 328 13.23 -11.22 -7.61
CA ASP A 328 13.72 -9.84 -7.45
C ASP A 328 13.17 -8.86 -8.51
N GLN A 329 12.16 -9.27 -9.27
CA GLN A 329 11.34 -8.41 -10.12
C GLN A 329 9.93 -8.99 -10.21
N TYR A 330 8.93 -8.14 -10.38
CA TYR A 330 7.52 -8.54 -10.29
C TYR A 330 6.63 -7.63 -11.12
N MET A 331 5.43 -8.11 -11.47
CA MET A 331 4.39 -7.23 -11.99
C MET A 331 3.65 -6.56 -10.84
N LEU A 332 3.51 -5.25 -10.90
CA LEU A 332 2.59 -4.47 -10.08
C LEU A 332 1.32 -4.22 -10.89
N GLY A 333 0.24 -4.92 -10.58
CA GLY A 333 -0.97 -4.92 -11.40
C GLY A 333 -0.76 -5.60 -12.76
N ASP A 334 -1.56 -5.23 -13.76
CA ASP A 334 -1.53 -5.86 -15.09
C ASP A 334 -0.40 -5.32 -15.99
N ASN A 335 0.00 -4.06 -15.81
CA ASN A 335 0.72 -3.30 -16.84
C ASN A 335 2.16 -2.94 -16.47
N LEU A 336 2.50 -2.81 -15.19
CA LEU A 336 3.79 -2.28 -14.75
C LEU A 336 4.66 -3.40 -14.15
N MET A 337 5.90 -3.54 -14.61
CA MET A 337 6.92 -4.40 -14.03
C MET A 337 7.92 -3.56 -13.24
N VAL A 338 8.22 -3.98 -12.02
CA VAL A 338 9.12 -3.30 -11.09
C VAL A 338 10.37 -4.13 -10.90
N CYS A 339 11.55 -3.52 -11.04
CA CYS A 339 12.83 -4.22 -10.99
C CYS A 339 13.80 -3.56 -9.98
N PRO A 340 13.59 -3.76 -8.66
CA PRO A 340 14.41 -3.14 -7.61
C PRO A 340 15.91 -3.44 -7.74
N VAL A 341 16.79 -2.48 -7.44
CA VAL A 341 18.26 -2.68 -7.49
C VAL A 341 18.78 -3.16 -6.14
N THR A 342 19.18 -4.42 -6.06
CA THR A 342 19.53 -5.09 -4.80
C THR A 342 21.02 -5.20 -4.51
N THR A 343 21.86 -4.60 -5.35
CA THR A 343 23.33 -4.65 -5.23
C THR A 343 23.87 -3.26 -4.95
N LYS A 344 24.68 -3.13 -3.89
CA LYS A 344 25.34 -1.88 -3.51
C LYS A 344 26.27 -1.37 -4.61
N GLY A 345 26.22 -0.06 -4.88
CA GLY A 345 27.01 0.62 -5.91
C GLY A 345 26.57 0.35 -7.35
N ALA A 346 25.51 -0.46 -7.57
CA ALA A 346 25.09 -0.81 -8.90
C ALA A 346 24.42 0.37 -9.63
N VAL A 347 24.97 0.70 -10.81
CA VAL A 347 24.44 1.70 -11.75
C VAL A 347 23.75 1.07 -12.96
N THR A 348 23.77 -0.27 -13.03
CA THR A 348 23.10 -1.07 -14.04
C THR A 348 22.45 -2.29 -13.38
N ARG A 349 21.44 -2.86 -14.05
CA ARG A 349 20.74 -4.08 -13.62
C ARG A 349 20.40 -4.94 -14.82
N THR A 350 20.55 -6.25 -14.68
CA THR A 350 20.03 -7.23 -15.64
C THR A 350 18.57 -7.55 -15.28
N VAL A 351 17.68 -7.48 -16.25
CA VAL A 351 16.24 -7.70 -16.08
C VAL A 351 15.74 -8.71 -17.11
N TYR A 352 14.97 -9.69 -16.68
CA TYR A 352 14.26 -10.58 -17.60
C TYR A 352 12.97 -9.91 -18.09
N LEU A 353 12.76 -9.81 -19.39
CA LEU A 353 11.49 -9.37 -19.97
C LEU A 353 10.71 -10.59 -20.46
N PRO A 354 9.54 -10.93 -19.89
CA PRO A 354 8.70 -12.02 -20.38
C PRO A 354 8.18 -11.78 -21.80
N LYS A 355 7.52 -12.77 -22.39
CA LYS A 355 6.91 -12.68 -23.73
C LYS A 355 6.05 -11.40 -23.91
N GLY A 356 6.26 -10.71 -25.02
CA GLY A 356 5.56 -9.48 -25.39
C GLY A 356 6.55 -8.40 -25.82
N ASN A 357 6.08 -7.15 -25.90
CA ASN A 357 6.97 -5.99 -25.94
C ASN A 357 6.80 -5.18 -24.67
N TRP A 358 7.86 -4.46 -24.31
CA TRP A 358 7.95 -3.71 -23.08
C TRP A 358 8.53 -2.33 -23.37
N PHE A 359 8.05 -1.32 -22.65
CA PHE A 359 8.57 0.03 -22.70
C PHE A 359 9.28 0.33 -21.39
N ASP A 360 10.50 0.84 -21.45
CA ASP A 360 11.08 1.50 -20.28
C ASP A 360 10.22 2.72 -19.93
N TYR A 361 9.69 2.75 -18.70
CA TYR A 361 8.71 3.75 -18.26
C TYR A 361 9.26 5.19 -18.31
N TRP A 362 10.57 5.35 -18.06
CA TRP A 362 11.20 6.66 -17.95
C TRP A 362 11.59 7.24 -19.31
N THR A 363 12.06 6.38 -20.21
CA THR A 363 12.65 6.79 -21.50
C THR A 363 11.71 6.56 -22.68
N GLY A 364 10.66 5.73 -22.51
CA GLY A 364 9.80 5.30 -23.61
C GLY A 364 10.49 4.34 -24.59
N LYS A 365 11.72 3.89 -24.31
CA LYS A 365 12.42 2.94 -25.18
C LYS A 365 11.71 1.59 -25.18
N LYS A 366 11.42 1.07 -26.37
CA LYS A 366 10.77 -0.23 -26.57
C LYS A 366 11.79 -1.37 -26.63
N TYR A 367 11.45 -2.50 -26.02
CA TYR A 367 12.20 -3.75 -25.99
C TYR A 367 11.29 -4.91 -26.38
N SER A 368 11.85 -5.91 -27.07
CA SER A 368 11.18 -7.20 -27.23
C SER A 368 11.36 -8.07 -25.98
N GLY A 369 10.41 -8.94 -25.70
CA GLY A 369 10.43 -9.88 -24.59
C GLY A 369 11.17 -11.19 -24.88
N LYS A 370 11.04 -12.15 -23.96
CA LYS A 370 11.76 -13.43 -23.90
C LYS A 370 13.29 -13.29 -23.90
N GLN A 371 13.80 -12.28 -23.21
CA GLN A 371 15.24 -12.05 -23.13
C GLN A 371 15.62 -11.33 -21.85
N TYR A 372 16.89 -11.44 -21.48
CA TYR A 372 17.51 -10.58 -20.48
C TYR A 372 18.02 -9.30 -21.14
N VAL A 373 17.77 -8.16 -20.51
CA VAL A 373 18.28 -6.85 -20.93
C VAL A 373 19.12 -6.23 -19.83
N HIS A 374 20.20 -5.54 -20.21
CA HIS A 374 21.01 -4.74 -19.29
C HIS A 374 20.55 -3.29 -19.37
N VAL A 375 20.07 -2.74 -18.26
CA VAL A 375 19.53 -1.38 -18.20
C VAL A 375 20.27 -0.51 -17.21
N LEU A 376 20.27 0.80 -17.50
CA LEU A 376 20.76 1.81 -16.58
C LEU A 376 19.84 1.87 -15.36
N ALA A 377 20.44 1.95 -14.20
CA ALA A 377 19.76 2.06 -12.92
C ALA A 377 20.49 3.08 -12.04
N PRO A 378 20.51 4.38 -12.42
CA PRO A 378 21.14 5.39 -11.59
C PRO A 378 20.47 5.43 -10.21
N LEU A 379 21.19 5.96 -9.21
CA LEU A 379 20.81 5.84 -7.80
C LEU A 379 19.37 6.33 -7.50
N ASP A 380 18.91 7.37 -8.17
CA ASP A 380 17.60 7.99 -7.98
C ASP A 380 16.47 7.37 -8.82
N THR A 381 16.76 6.34 -9.61
CA THR A 381 15.85 5.76 -10.60
C THR A 381 15.81 4.23 -10.48
N ILE A 382 14.63 3.71 -10.10
CA ILE A 382 14.34 2.27 -10.17
C ILE A 382 13.93 1.91 -11.59
N PRO A 383 14.49 0.84 -12.19
CA PRO A 383 14.02 0.37 -13.50
C PRO A 383 12.56 -0.10 -13.43
N LEU A 384 11.76 0.44 -14.34
CA LEU A 384 10.32 0.18 -14.48
C LEU A 384 10.02 -0.10 -15.94
N PHE A 385 9.24 -1.14 -16.22
CA PHE A 385 8.84 -1.49 -17.58
C PHE A 385 7.33 -1.59 -17.69
N VAL A 386 6.74 -0.97 -18.70
CA VAL A 386 5.32 -1.07 -18.99
C VAL A 386 5.11 -2.05 -20.12
N LYS A 387 4.22 -3.03 -19.92
CA LYS A 387 3.80 -3.94 -20.99
C LYS A 387 3.20 -3.12 -22.13
N ALA A 388 3.58 -3.41 -23.37
CA ALA A 388 3.00 -2.74 -24.52
C ALA A 388 1.48 -2.97 -24.61
N GLY A 389 0.74 -1.91 -24.92
CA GLY A 389 -0.70 -1.80 -24.70
C GLY A 389 -1.09 -1.33 -23.30
N GLY A 390 -0.13 -1.13 -22.40
CA GLY A 390 -0.38 -0.73 -21.01
C GLY A 390 -0.97 0.67 -20.90
N ILE A 391 -1.92 0.80 -19.96
CA ILE A 391 -2.58 2.06 -19.59
C ILE A 391 -2.44 2.19 -18.07
N ILE A 392 -1.86 3.31 -17.62
CA ILE A 392 -1.68 3.62 -16.19
C ILE A 392 -2.47 4.89 -15.87
N PRO A 393 -3.68 4.79 -15.31
CA PRO A 393 -4.44 5.95 -14.89
C PRO A 393 -3.81 6.57 -13.63
N MET A 394 -3.76 7.89 -13.64
CA MET A 394 -3.18 8.69 -12.58
C MET A 394 -4.08 9.88 -12.23
N GLN A 395 -4.03 10.29 -10.97
CA GLN A 395 -4.66 11.50 -10.46
C GLN A 395 -3.61 12.59 -10.18
N PRO A 396 -4.02 13.82 -9.83
CA PRO A 396 -3.09 14.87 -9.41
C PRO A 396 -2.26 14.46 -8.19
N GLU A 397 -1.06 15.02 -8.07
CA GLU A 397 -0.24 14.87 -6.86
C GLU A 397 -0.96 15.51 -5.65
N MET A 398 -0.94 14.82 -4.51
CA MET A 398 -1.60 15.26 -3.29
C MET A 398 -0.74 14.95 -2.04
N SER A 399 -0.84 15.79 -1.01
CA SER A 399 -0.18 15.62 0.29
C SER A 399 -0.86 14.59 1.21
N TYR A 400 -2.09 14.21 0.87
CA TYR A 400 -2.89 13.18 1.53
C TYR A 400 -4.07 12.83 0.62
N PHE A 401 -4.73 11.70 0.87
CA PHE A 401 -5.85 11.26 0.05
C PHE A 401 -7.03 12.23 0.15
N GLY A 402 -7.45 12.79 -0.99
CA GLY A 402 -8.56 13.74 -1.08
C GLY A 402 -8.22 15.20 -0.77
N GLU A 403 -6.94 15.59 -0.74
CA GLU A 403 -6.52 17.01 -0.64
C GLU A 403 -7.08 17.85 -1.80
N LYS A 404 -6.98 17.31 -3.01
CA LYS A 404 -7.46 17.96 -4.24
C LYS A 404 -8.59 17.12 -4.83
N LYS A 405 -9.47 17.77 -5.57
CA LYS A 405 -10.42 17.06 -6.43
C LYS A 405 -9.62 16.33 -7.52
N ALA A 406 -9.94 15.06 -7.77
CA ALA A 406 -9.45 14.34 -8.93
C ALA A 406 -10.30 14.70 -10.17
N ASP A 407 -10.30 15.98 -10.56
CA ASP A 407 -11.08 16.51 -11.70
C ASP A 407 -10.39 16.28 -13.06
N LEU A 408 -9.18 15.72 -13.04
CA LEU A 408 -8.44 15.28 -14.21
C LEU A 408 -7.80 13.92 -13.93
N ILE A 409 -8.09 12.94 -14.79
CA ILE A 409 -7.40 11.64 -14.81
C ILE A 409 -6.43 11.61 -15.98
N THR A 410 -5.13 11.51 -15.66
CA THR A 410 -4.09 11.31 -16.67
C THR A 410 -4.02 9.83 -17.03
N LEU A 411 -4.12 9.49 -18.30
CA LEU A 411 -3.90 8.14 -18.81
C LEU A 411 -2.51 8.08 -19.42
N ASP A 412 -1.55 7.44 -18.75
CA ASP A 412 -0.21 7.18 -19.31
C ASP A 412 -0.28 5.91 -20.18
N ILE A 413 -0.21 6.07 -21.49
CA ILE A 413 -0.55 5.05 -22.49
C ILE A 413 0.71 4.67 -23.26
N PHE A 414 1.00 3.37 -23.31
CA PHE A 414 2.10 2.76 -24.03
C PHE A 414 1.55 1.92 -25.20
N PRO A 415 1.18 2.55 -26.32
CA PRO A 415 0.27 1.96 -27.30
C PRO A 415 0.89 0.78 -28.07
N GLU A 416 0.15 -0.33 -28.15
CA GLU A 416 0.41 -1.43 -29.08
C GLU A 416 -0.86 -2.25 -29.31
N GLY A 417 -1.18 -2.50 -30.59
CA GLY A 417 -2.30 -3.36 -30.96
C GLY A 417 -3.60 -2.96 -30.28
N LYS A 418 -4.43 -3.95 -29.93
CA LYS A 418 -5.63 -3.76 -29.13
C LYS A 418 -5.32 -3.98 -27.65
N SER A 419 -5.76 -3.08 -26.80
CA SER A 419 -5.58 -3.15 -25.35
C SER A 419 -6.78 -2.59 -24.62
N SER A 420 -6.93 -2.96 -23.35
CA SER A 420 -8.04 -2.51 -22.51
C SER A 420 -7.62 -2.38 -21.05
N TYR A 421 -8.27 -1.46 -20.34
CA TYR A 421 -8.12 -1.27 -18.91
C TYR A 421 -9.48 -0.99 -18.26
N ASN A 422 -9.69 -1.47 -17.03
CA ASN A 422 -10.88 -1.19 -16.24
C ASN A 422 -10.49 -0.30 -15.07
N LEU A 423 -10.90 0.97 -15.12
CA LEU A 423 -10.74 1.90 -14.01
C LEU A 423 -11.88 1.68 -13.01
N TYR A 424 -11.53 1.35 -11.77
CA TYR A 424 -12.47 1.14 -10.67
C TYR A 424 -12.59 2.37 -9.78
N GLU A 425 -13.82 2.74 -9.44
CA GLU A 425 -14.12 3.88 -8.55
C GLU A 425 -15.26 3.54 -7.57
N ASP A 426 -15.10 3.94 -6.31
CA ASP A 426 -16.12 3.90 -5.26
C ASP A 426 -15.85 5.03 -4.25
N ASP A 427 -16.51 5.02 -3.09
CA ASP A 427 -16.35 6.06 -2.07
C ASP A 427 -15.00 6.05 -1.32
N GLY A 428 -14.13 5.05 -1.57
CA GLY A 428 -12.83 4.89 -0.93
C GLY A 428 -12.86 4.63 0.59
N LYS A 429 -14.04 4.47 1.19
CA LYS A 429 -14.23 4.63 2.64
C LYS A 429 -15.12 3.57 3.28
N THR A 430 -16.28 3.29 2.73
CA THR A 430 -17.30 2.45 3.38
C THR A 430 -17.35 1.05 2.79
N LEU A 431 -18.15 0.18 3.37
CA LEU A 431 -18.43 -1.16 2.84
C LEU A 431 -19.50 -1.18 1.75
N ALA A 432 -19.98 -0.01 1.30
CA ALA A 432 -21.05 0.08 0.30
C ALA A 432 -20.70 -0.61 -1.03
N TYR A 433 -19.41 -0.70 -1.39
CA TYR A 433 -18.95 -1.44 -2.57
C TYR A 433 -19.37 -2.92 -2.55
N GLN A 434 -19.50 -3.55 -1.36
CA GLN A 434 -19.97 -4.93 -1.21
C GLN A 434 -21.44 -5.09 -1.63
N GLN A 435 -22.21 -3.99 -1.59
CA GLN A 435 -23.59 -3.90 -2.05
C GLN A 435 -23.68 -3.38 -3.49
N GLY A 436 -22.57 -3.38 -4.23
CA GLY A 436 -22.51 -2.92 -5.62
C GLY A 436 -22.41 -1.40 -5.81
N LYS A 437 -22.14 -0.62 -4.74
CA LYS A 437 -21.91 0.84 -4.84
C LYS A 437 -20.49 1.15 -5.31
N PHE A 438 -20.19 0.77 -6.54
CA PHE A 438 -18.97 1.12 -7.27
C PHE A 438 -19.32 1.36 -8.75
N ALA A 439 -18.36 1.87 -9.51
CA ALA A 439 -18.43 2.02 -10.96
C ALA A 439 -17.15 1.50 -11.63
N ILE A 440 -17.30 1.02 -12.87
CA ILE A 440 -16.20 0.64 -13.74
C ILE A 440 -16.25 1.49 -15.01
N THR A 441 -15.15 2.16 -15.31
CA THR A 441 -14.93 2.85 -16.58
C THR A 441 -14.03 1.99 -17.45
N LYS A 442 -14.57 1.48 -18.56
CA LYS A 442 -13.82 0.66 -19.52
C LYS A 442 -13.09 1.56 -20.52
N ILE A 443 -11.78 1.37 -20.62
CA ILE A 443 -10.89 2.10 -21.51
C ILE A 443 -10.37 1.09 -22.54
N ASN A 444 -10.53 1.37 -23.83
CA ASN A 444 -9.99 0.52 -24.90
C ASN A 444 -9.13 1.35 -25.85
N ALA A 445 -7.94 0.87 -26.16
CA ALA A 445 -7.04 1.47 -27.14
C ALA A 445 -6.79 0.50 -28.29
N SER A 446 -6.74 1.02 -29.53
CA SER A 446 -6.37 0.27 -30.72
C SER A 446 -5.36 1.07 -31.53
N PHE A 447 -4.12 0.60 -31.56
CA PHE A 447 -3.00 1.25 -32.26
C PHE A 447 -2.49 0.41 -33.42
N THR A 448 -2.36 1.03 -34.59
CA THR A 448 -1.91 0.37 -35.84
C THR A 448 -0.49 0.76 -36.27
N GLY A 449 0.25 1.49 -35.43
CA GLY A 449 1.56 2.08 -35.81
C GLY A 449 1.44 3.45 -36.47
N ARG A 450 0.25 3.82 -36.97
CA ARG A 450 -0.04 5.13 -37.55
C ARG A 450 -1.21 5.80 -36.86
N LYS A 451 -2.28 5.04 -36.62
CA LYS A 451 -3.53 5.54 -36.04
C LYS A 451 -3.73 4.99 -34.64
N LEU A 452 -4.24 5.81 -33.73
CA LEU A 452 -4.73 5.39 -32.42
C LEU A 452 -6.22 5.71 -32.30
N GLU A 453 -7.02 4.70 -31.99
CA GLU A 453 -8.38 4.87 -31.51
C GLU A 453 -8.40 4.62 -30.00
N LEU A 454 -8.85 5.60 -29.21
CA LEU A 454 -9.04 5.48 -27.76
C LEU A 454 -10.52 5.69 -27.42
N ASN A 455 -11.16 4.65 -26.88
CA ASN A 455 -12.55 4.67 -26.45
C ASN A 455 -12.60 4.62 -24.91
N LEU A 456 -13.11 5.69 -24.31
CA LEU A 456 -13.38 5.82 -22.87
C LEU A 456 -14.89 5.70 -22.69
N ALA A 457 -15.36 4.56 -22.18
CA ALA A 457 -16.77 4.39 -21.90
C ALA A 457 -17.17 5.24 -20.68
N LYS A 458 -18.42 5.69 -20.63
CA LYS A 458 -18.99 6.23 -19.39
C LYS A 458 -18.95 5.17 -18.27
N PRO A 459 -18.81 5.57 -16.99
CA PRO A 459 -18.83 4.66 -15.86
C PRO A 459 -20.11 3.81 -15.82
N VAL A 460 -19.95 2.53 -15.52
CA VAL A 460 -21.05 1.56 -15.35
C VAL A 460 -21.05 1.04 -13.92
N GLY A 461 -22.17 1.20 -13.21
CA GLY A 461 -22.37 0.72 -11.84
C GLY A 461 -23.34 1.58 -11.05
N ASN A 462 -23.48 1.34 -9.74
CA ASN A 462 -24.41 2.06 -8.87
C ASN A 462 -23.72 3.16 -8.03
N PHE A 463 -22.50 3.52 -8.37
CA PHE A 463 -21.78 4.68 -7.88
C PHE A 463 -21.65 5.70 -9.01
N VAL A 464 -21.72 6.98 -8.68
CA VAL A 464 -21.48 8.06 -9.63
C VAL A 464 -20.11 8.62 -9.28
N PRO A 465 -19.07 8.36 -10.11
CA PRO A 465 -17.75 8.93 -9.89
C PRO A 465 -17.77 10.45 -9.87
N GLN A 466 -16.72 11.04 -9.31
CA GLN A 466 -16.53 12.47 -9.44
C GLN A 466 -16.42 12.84 -10.92
N GLN A 467 -17.02 13.97 -11.31
CA GLN A 467 -16.84 14.49 -12.67
C GLN A 467 -15.35 14.80 -12.92
N HIS A 468 -14.79 14.22 -13.97
CA HIS A 468 -13.42 14.49 -14.41
C HIS A 468 -13.26 14.45 -15.92
N GLN A 469 -12.28 15.18 -16.41
CA GLN A 469 -11.79 15.05 -17.79
C GLN A 469 -10.61 14.06 -17.84
N TYR A 470 -10.21 13.68 -19.04
CA TYR A 470 -9.03 12.84 -19.26
C TYR A 470 -7.90 13.61 -19.93
N LEU A 471 -6.67 13.37 -19.47
CA LEU A 471 -5.44 13.78 -20.15
C LEU A 471 -4.71 12.52 -20.61
N ALA A 472 -4.83 12.14 -21.88
CA ALA A 472 -4.06 11.05 -22.44
C ALA A 472 -2.62 11.51 -22.70
N LYS A 473 -1.65 10.91 -22.00
CA LYS A 473 -0.22 11.02 -22.26
C LYS A 473 0.19 9.76 -23.02
N ILE A 474 0.44 9.88 -24.31
CA ILE A 474 0.66 8.73 -25.20
C ILE A 474 2.13 8.69 -25.60
N HIS A 475 2.80 7.58 -25.29
CA HIS A 475 4.16 7.29 -25.74
C HIS A 475 4.14 6.94 -27.24
N TRP A 476 4.21 7.96 -28.08
CA TRP A 476 3.91 7.90 -29.50
C TRP A 476 5.12 7.44 -30.33
N ASN A 477 5.04 6.25 -30.91
CA ASN A 477 6.09 5.68 -31.77
C ASN A 477 5.67 5.57 -33.25
N GLY A 478 4.62 6.30 -33.65
CA GLY A 478 4.13 6.38 -35.03
C GLY A 478 4.65 7.60 -35.79
N ALA A 479 4.12 7.80 -37.00
CA ALA A 479 4.31 9.04 -37.76
C ALA A 479 3.73 10.24 -36.99
N ASN A 480 4.26 11.45 -37.20
CA ASN A 480 3.80 12.64 -36.47
C ASN A 480 2.27 12.81 -36.64
N PRO A 481 1.53 12.95 -35.53
CA PRO A 481 0.08 13.05 -35.58
C PRO A 481 -0.34 14.32 -36.31
N SER A 482 -1.35 14.18 -37.17
CA SER A 482 -1.77 15.23 -38.09
C SER A 482 -3.16 15.77 -37.76
N THR A 483 -4.07 14.89 -37.38
CA THR A 483 -5.44 15.25 -37.01
C THR A 483 -5.89 14.47 -35.78
N LEU A 484 -6.74 15.10 -34.98
CA LEU A 484 -7.30 14.50 -33.80
C LEU A 484 -8.76 14.90 -33.66
N ASN A 485 -9.64 13.92 -33.48
CA ASN A 485 -11.07 14.15 -33.32
C ASN A 485 -11.58 13.47 -32.04
N GLU A 486 -12.41 14.18 -31.28
CA GLU A 486 -13.22 13.64 -30.19
C GLU A 486 -14.68 13.53 -30.64
N ASN A 487 -15.24 12.32 -30.60
CA ASN A 487 -16.62 12.06 -30.98
C ASN A 487 -16.98 12.64 -32.38
N GLY A 488 -16.02 12.60 -33.31
CA GLY A 488 -16.15 13.12 -34.67
C GLY A 488 -15.94 14.63 -34.83
N LYS A 489 -15.67 15.38 -33.75
CA LYS A 489 -15.34 16.81 -33.78
C LYS A 489 -13.84 17.02 -33.63
N ALA A 490 -13.27 17.88 -34.46
CA ALA A 490 -11.84 18.20 -34.39
C ALA A 490 -11.47 18.85 -33.06
N ILE A 491 -10.36 18.39 -32.47
CA ILE A 491 -9.71 19.05 -31.33
C ILE A 491 -8.52 19.84 -31.88
N ASN A 492 -8.38 21.09 -31.43
CA ASN A 492 -7.31 21.98 -31.87
C ASN A 492 -5.95 21.57 -31.28
N ALA A 493 -4.90 21.69 -32.10
CA ALA A 493 -3.53 21.66 -31.61
C ALA A 493 -3.28 22.91 -30.75
N VAL A 494 -2.55 22.75 -29.65
CA VAL A 494 -2.07 23.86 -28.82
C VAL A 494 -0.56 24.05 -28.99
N ALA A 495 -0.05 25.23 -28.64
CA ALA A 495 1.35 25.57 -28.84
C ALA A 495 2.26 24.88 -27.82
N ASN A 496 1.79 24.73 -26.57
CA ASN A 496 2.57 24.14 -25.48
C ASN A 496 1.73 23.14 -24.66
N ALA A 497 2.39 22.15 -24.06
CA ALA A 497 1.73 21.20 -23.17
C ALA A 497 0.96 21.88 -22.01
N SER A 498 1.48 22.98 -21.46
CA SER A 498 0.83 23.75 -20.38
C SER A 498 -0.50 24.39 -20.78
N ASP A 499 -0.75 24.58 -22.08
CA ASP A 499 -2.03 25.14 -22.54
C ASP A 499 -3.19 24.14 -22.28
N LEU A 500 -2.86 22.85 -22.13
CA LEU A 500 -3.80 21.78 -21.78
C LEU A 500 -4.24 21.86 -20.31
N ASP A 501 -3.56 22.60 -19.44
CA ASP A 501 -4.02 22.77 -18.06
C ASP A 501 -5.41 23.44 -18.02
N LYS A 502 -5.66 24.34 -18.98
CA LYS A 502 -6.89 25.16 -19.05
C LYS A 502 -7.86 24.72 -20.13
N ASN A 503 -7.37 24.20 -21.25
CA ASN A 503 -8.19 23.97 -22.45
C ASN A 503 -8.11 22.52 -22.91
N ALA A 504 -9.22 22.01 -23.46
CA ALA A 504 -9.17 20.81 -24.29
C ALA A 504 -8.32 21.08 -25.54
N GLY A 505 -7.57 20.08 -26.00
CA GLY A 505 -6.53 20.30 -26.99
C GLY A 505 -5.63 19.10 -27.15
N TRP A 506 -4.68 19.20 -28.07
CA TRP A 506 -3.58 18.26 -28.14
C TRP A 506 -2.24 18.94 -28.43
N PHE A 507 -1.16 18.34 -27.93
CA PHE A 507 0.20 18.80 -28.12
C PHE A 507 1.12 17.61 -28.34
N TYR A 508 1.94 17.65 -29.38
CA TYR A 508 2.91 16.60 -29.66
C TYR A 508 4.33 17.12 -29.42
N ASP A 509 5.00 16.55 -28.43
CA ASP A 509 6.43 16.74 -28.21
C ASP A 509 7.20 15.80 -29.12
N GLU A 510 7.69 16.31 -30.25
CA GLU A 510 8.43 15.51 -31.22
C GLU A 510 9.76 14.97 -30.67
N LYS A 511 10.39 15.70 -29.73
CA LYS A 511 11.68 15.31 -29.15
C LYS A 511 11.49 14.20 -28.12
N ALA A 512 10.49 14.33 -27.25
CA ALA A 512 10.16 13.32 -26.26
C ALA A 512 9.35 12.15 -26.85
N LYS A 513 8.81 12.33 -28.06
CA LYS A 513 7.87 11.38 -28.70
C LYS A 513 6.65 11.11 -27.83
N ILE A 514 6.10 12.17 -27.24
CA ILE A 514 4.90 12.11 -26.39
C ILE A 514 3.80 12.96 -27.01
N LEU A 515 2.64 12.34 -27.23
CA LEU A 515 1.41 13.04 -27.62
C LEU A 515 0.53 13.22 -26.38
N TRP A 516 0.21 14.46 -26.07
CA TRP A 516 -0.73 14.84 -25.02
C TRP A 516 -2.07 15.20 -25.64
N VAL A 517 -3.15 14.69 -25.07
CA VAL A 517 -4.52 14.97 -25.53
C VAL A 517 -5.42 15.16 -24.33
N LYS A 518 -5.99 16.36 -24.17
CA LYS A 518 -7.01 16.62 -23.14
C LYS A 518 -8.40 16.61 -23.77
N THR A 519 -9.29 15.82 -23.18
CA THR A 519 -10.68 15.69 -23.65
C THR A 519 -11.46 16.98 -23.42
N ALA A 520 -12.40 17.28 -24.32
CA ALA A 520 -13.41 18.32 -24.12
C ALA A 520 -14.54 17.83 -23.21
N SER A 521 -15.00 16.61 -23.45
CA SER A 521 -16.01 15.93 -22.63
C SER A 521 -15.40 15.36 -21.34
N ASP A 522 -16.27 15.11 -20.36
CA ASP A 522 -15.95 14.44 -19.10
C ASP A 522 -16.42 12.98 -19.09
N ASN A 523 -16.13 12.28 -18.00
CA ASN A 523 -16.50 10.89 -17.79
C ASN A 523 -18.00 10.59 -17.78
N HIS A 524 -18.92 11.56 -17.78
CA HIS A 524 -20.35 11.25 -17.79
C HIS A 524 -20.89 10.86 -19.18
N ALA A 525 -20.06 10.94 -20.22
CA ALA A 525 -20.38 10.50 -21.57
C ALA A 525 -19.32 9.54 -22.12
N ASP A 526 -19.68 8.78 -23.16
CA ASP A 526 -18.68 8.03 -23.93
C ASP A 526 -17.79 9.02 -24.71
N ILE A 527 -16.49 8.80 -24.65
CA ILE A 527 -15.48 9.62 -25.34
C ILE A 527 -14.71 8.72 -26.31
N LYS A 528 -14.73 9.07 -27.59
CA LYS A 528 -13.94 8.43 -28.64
C LYS A 528 -12.94 9.40 -29.23
N LEU A 529 -11.65 9.17 -28.97
CA LEU A 529 -10.55 9.89 -29.61
C LEU A 529 -10.03 9.10 -30.81
N ASN A 530 -9.96 9.74 -31.97
CA ASN A 530 -9.31 9.20 -33.16
C ASN A 530 -8.10 10.08 -33.50
N ILE A 531 -6.93 9.46 -33.56
CA ILE A 531 -5.64 10.12 -33.79
C ILE A 531 -5.03 9.52 -35.06
N ASP A 532 -4.69 10.38 -36.02
CA ASP A 532 -4.27 10.00 -37.39
C ASP A 532 -2.88 10.48 -37.80
#